data_AF-A0A965Q018-F1
#
_entry.id   AF-A0A965Q018-F1
#
_cell.length_a   1.000
_cell.length_b   1.000
_cell.length_c   1.000
_cell.angle_alpha   90.00
_cell.angle_beta   90.00
_cell.angle_gamma   90.00
#
_symmetry.space_group_name_H-M   'P 1'
#
loop_
_entity.id
_entity.type
_entity.pdbx_description
1 polymer ?
#
loop_
_entity_poly.entity_id
_entity_poly.type
_entity_poly.pdbx_seq_one_letter_code
_entity_poly.pdbx_strand_id
1 'polypeptide(L)'
;IDGVKRILHTTELASDFDFPAFSQDAARQPHFACSCSRERVGRMIQGLGKEEADSILAERGEIEVACEFCGVQYPFDAIDTAQLFVPPTQSASGSQAAH
;
A
#
# COMPACT_ATOMS: atom_id res chain seq x y z
N ILE A 1 2.17 68.11 16.32
CA ILE A 1 1.67 67.16 17.34
C ILE A 1 0.17 67.02 17.13
N ASP A 2 -0.41 66.05 16.43
CA ASP A 2 0.02 64.82 15.78
C ASP A 2 -1.13 64.42 14.84
N GLY A 3 -1.00 64.28 13.53
CA GLY A 3 0.05 63.54 12.82
C GLY A 3 -0.29 62.05 12.67
N VAL A 4 -1.23 61.51 13.45
CA VAL A 4 -1.41 60.05 13.64
C VAL A 4 -2.86 59.62 13.39
N LYS A 5 -3.42 59.96 12.23
CA LYS A 5 -4.74 59.43 11.82
C LYS A 5 -4.77 58.87 10.39
N ARG A 6 -3.62 58.44 9.86
CA ARG A 6 -3.51 58.11 8.42
C ARG A 6 -2.68 56.87 8.06
N ILE A 7 -2.56 55.87 8.94
CA ILE A 7 -1.90 54.60 8.58
C ILE A 7 -2.62 53.42 9.25
N LEU A 8 -3.89 53.22 8.92
CA LEU A 8 -4.60 51.96 9.15
C LEU A 8 -5.32 51.56 7.84
N HIS A 9 -4.54 51.42 6.76
CA HIS A 9 -5.04 50.96 5.46
C HIS A 9 -3.98 50.17 4.69
N THR A 10 -3.15 49.39 5.39
CA THR A 10 -2.17 48.49 4.75
C THR A 10 -2.27 47.08 5.33
N THR A 11 -3.49 46.55 5.35
CA THR A 11 -3.79 45.11 5.53
C THR A 11 -4.37 44.54 4.24
N GLU A 12 -3.77 44.84 3.08
CA GLU A 12 -4.21 44.35 1.77
C GLU A 12 -3.04 43.91 0.87
N LEU A 13 -2.03 43.24 1.45
CA LEU A 13 -0.96 42.60 0.65
C LEU A 13 -0.79 41.11 1.02
N ALA A 14 -1.89 40.46 1.40
CA ALA A 14 -1.95 39.01 1.55
C ALA A 14 -3.01 38.37 0.65
N SER A 15 -3.39 39.04 -0.45
CA SER A 15 -4.46 38.61 -1.37
C SER A 15 -3.97 38.20 -2.77
N ASP A 16 -2.69 38.37 -3.10
CA ASP A 16 -2.21 38.07 -4.47
C ASP A 16 -1.52 36.71 -4.60
N PHE A 17 -1.30 36.02 -3.48
CA PHE A 17 -1.00 34.60 -3.49
C PHE A 17 -2.30 33.85 -3.20
N ASP A 18 -3.04 33.58 -4.27
CA ASP A 18 -4.10 32.57 -4.31
C ASP A 18 -3.44 31.19 -4.11
N PHE A 19 -2.96 30.96 -2.88
CA PHE A 19 -2.44 29.68 -2.47
C PHE A 19 -3.68 28.84 -2.17
N PRO A 20 -4.02 27.83 -3.01
CA PRO A 20 -5.20 27.04 -2.77
C PRO A 20 -5.06 26.45 -1.37
N ALA A 21 -6.02 26.79 -0.52
CA ALA A 21 -6.12 26.34 0.85
C ALA A 21 -6.10 24.81 0.85
N PHE A 22 -4.92 24.22 1.03
CA PHE A 22 -4.68 22.80 1.26
C PHE A 22 -5.08 22.49 2.72
N SER A 23 -6.32 22.84 3.07
CA SER A 23 -6.83 22.92 4.43
C SER A 23 -7.81 21.80 4.71
N GLN A 24 -7.48 20.56 4.31
CA GLN A 24 -8.41 19.43 4.47
C GLN A 24 -7.85 18.17 5.12
N ASP A 25 -6.67 18.25 5.74
CA ASP A 25 -6.10 17.12 6.49
C ASP A 25 -6.06 17.35 8.02
N ALA A 26 -6.63 18.44 8.54
CA ALA A 26 -6.52 18.81 9.95
C ALA A 26 -7.14 17.82 10.96
N ALA A 27 -7.91 16.83 10.50
CA ALA A 27 -8.54 15.82 11.36
C ALA A 27 -8.20 14.36 10.99
N ARG A 28 -7.29 14.11 10.04
CA ARG A 28 -6.93 12.73 9.65
C ARG A 28 -5.89 12.21 10.63
N GLN A 29 -6.33 11.49 11.65
CA GLN A 29 -5.40 10.79 12.54
C GLN A 29 -4.66 9.71 11.75
N PRO A 30 -3.32 9.64 11.85
CA PRO A 30 -2.56 8.55 11.26
C PRO A 30 -3.02 7.24 11.90
N HIS A 31 -3.35 6.27 11.06
CA HIS A 31 -3.68 4.92 11.47
C HIS A 31 -2.69 3.96 10.82
N PHE A 32 -2.47 2.83 11.48
CA PHE A 32 -1.68 1.75 10.90
C PHE A 32 -2.49 1.05 9.79
N ALA A 33 -1.86 0.86 8.63
CA ALA A 33 -2.42 0.09 7.52
C ALA A 33 -1.33 -0.82 6.94
N CYS A 34 -1.51 -2.14 7.03
CA CYS A 34 -0.61 -3.11 6.42
C CYS A 34 -1.03 -3.39 4.97
N SER A 35 -0.05 -3.50 4.07
CA SER A 35 -0.27 -3.84 2.65
C SER A 35 0.06 -5.29 2.30
N CYS A 36 0.16 -6.17 3.30
CA CYS A 36 0.35 -7.60 3.05
C CYS A 36 -0.88 -8.18 2.35
N SER A 37 -0.65 -9.11 1.44
CA SER A 37 -1.70 -9.90 0.79
C SER A 37 -1.18 -11.29 0.52
N ARG A 38 -2.09 -12.26 0.39
CA ARG A 38 -1.74 -13.65 0.06
C ARG A 38 -0.90 -13.73 -1.22
N GLU A 39 -1.22 -12.91 -2.22
CA GLU A 39 -0.47 -12.88 -3.49
C GLU A 39 0.95 -12.36 -3.30
N ARG A 40 1.16 -11.33 -2.47
CA ARG A 40 2.51 -10.82 -2.16
C ARG A 40 3.35 -11.86 -1.42
N VAL A 41 2.75 -12.54 -0.45
CA VAL A 41 3.41 -13.63 0.29
C VAL A 41 3.71 -14.81 -0.64
N GLY A 42 2.79 -15.16 -1.53
CA GLY A 42 2.99 -16.20 -2.55
C GLY A 42 4.18 -15.89 -3.46
N ARG A 43 4.36 -14.63 -3.88
CA ARG A 43 5.55 -14.21 -4.64
C ARG A 43 6.85 -14.34 -3.85
N MET A 44 6.81 -14.16 -2.53
CA MET A 44 7.99 -14.41 -1.68
C MET A 44 8.35 -15.90 -1.66
N ILE A 45 7.35 -16.78 -1.54
CA ILE A 45 7.54 -18.23 -1.62
C ILE A 45 8.08 -18.64 -3.01
N GLN A 46 7.57 -18.05 -4.09
CA GLN A 46 8.10 -18.27 -5.44
C GLN A 46 9.59 -17.90 -5.54
N GLY A 47 10.03 -16.86 -4.83
CA GLY A 47 11.42 -16.42 -4.78
C GLY A 47 12.38 -17.41 -4.10
N LEU A 48 11.88 -18.29 -3.22
CA LEU A 48 12.66 -19.39 -2.64
C LEU A 48 12.96 -20.48 -3.67
N GLY A 49 12.09 -20.63 -4.67
CA GLY A 49 12.17 -21.67 -5.69
C GLY A 49 11.28 -22.87 -5.38
N LYS A 50 10.96 -23.62 -6.43
CA LYS A 50 10.03 -24.76 -6.35
C LYS A 50 10.58 -25.90 -5.49
N GLU A 51 11.85 -26.23 -5.66
CA GLU A 51 12.49 -27.34 -4.94
C GLU A 51 12.49 -27.10 -3.42
N GLU A 52 12.79 -25.87 -3.00
CA GLU A 52 12.80 -25.49 -1.58
C GLU A 52 11.38 -25.55 -0.98
N ALA A 53 10.39 -24.98 -1.69
CA ALA A 53 9.00 -25.04 -1.25
C ALA A 53 8.48 -26.48 -1.15
N ASP A 54 8.80 -27.33 -2.13
CA ASP A 54 8.42 -28.75 -2.13
C ASP A 54 9.13 -29.51 -0.98
N SER A 55 10.37 -29.18 -0.66
CA SER A 55 11.10 -29.76 0.49
C SER A 55 10.44 -29.43 1.83
N ILE A 56 10.05 -28.17 2.03
CA ILE A 56 9.35 -27.75 3.25
C ILE A 56 8.01 -28.48 3.39
N LEU A 57 7.26 -28.62 2.28
CA LEU A 57 6.02 -29.38 2.25
C LEU A 57 6.23 -30.87 2.58
N ALA A 58 7.32 -31.48 2.11
CA ALA A 58 7.61 -32.87 2.41
C ALA A 58 7.91 -33.11 3.89
N GLU A 59 8.54 -32.14 4.57
CA GLU A 59 8.88 -32.24 6.00
C GLU A 59 7.71 -31.90 6.92
N ARG A 60 6.95 -30.86 6.60
CA ARG A 60 5.96 -30.25 7.51
C ARG A 60 4.51 -30.40 7.05
N GLY A 61 4.28 -30.71 5.78
CA GLY A 61 2.95 -30.80 5.17
C GLY A 61 2.34 -29.47 4.71
N GLU A 62 2.79 -28.35 5.29
CA GLU A 62 2.33 -27.00 4.94
C GLU A 62 3.45 -25.96 5.10
N ILE A 63 3.29 -24.82 4.41
CA ILE A 63 4.14 -23.63 4.56
C ILE A 63 3.31 -22.55 5.25
N GLU A 64 3.70 -22.13 6.45
CA GLU A 64 3.08 -21.01 7.17
C GLU A 64 4.00 -19.79 7.16
N VAL A 65 3.47 -18.66 6.71
CA VAL A 65 4.19 -17.38 6.72
C VAL A 65 3.46 -16.35 7.57
N ALA A 66 4.14 -15.85 8.59
CA ALA A 66 3.67 -14.76 9.44
C ALA A 66 4.10 -13.41 8.87
N CYS A 67 3.18 -12.45 8.76
CA CYS A 67 3.55 -11.07 8.48
C CYS A 67 4.10 -10.40 9.73
N GLU A 68 5.37 -9.97 9.71
CA GLU A 68 6.02 -9.32 10.87
C GLU A 68 5.43 -7.94 11.23
N PHE A 69 4.62 -7.35 10.35
CA PHE A 69 4.00 -6.04 10.58
C PHE A 69 2.60 -6.13 11.19
N CYS A 70 1.76 -7.05 10.71
CA CYS A 70 0.38 -7.18 11.19
C CYS A 70 0.08 -8.49 11.92
N GLY A 71 1.01 -9.44 11.93
CA GLY A 71 0.87 -10.74 12.59
C GLY A 71 -0.05 -11.74 11.87
N VAL A 72 -0.61 -11.38 10.70
CA VAL A 72 -1.47 -12.30 9.94
C VAL A 72 -0.67 -13.50 9.46
N GLN A 73 -1.22 -14.69 9.67
CA GLN A 73 -0.70 -15.96 9.19
C GLN A 73 -1.28 -16.32 7.83
N TYR A 74 -0.42 -16.73 6.92
CA TYR A 74 -0.78 -17.19 5.59
C TYR A 74 -0.35 -18.65 5.43
N PRO A 75 -1.26 -19.62 5.68
CA PRO A 75 -0.99 -21.01 5.37
C PRO A 75 -1.09 -21.25 3.86
N PHE A 76 -0.15 -22.05 3.36
CA PHE A 76 -0.11 -22.57 2.01
C PHE A 76 0.00 -24.08 2.07
N ASP A 77 -1.04 -24.75 1.58
CA ASP A 77 -1.04 -26.20 1.41
C ASP A 77 -0.30 -26.60 0.12
N ALA A 78 -0.27 -27.90 -0.17
CA ALA A 78 0.36 -28.42 -1.38
C ALA A 78 -0.31 -27.92 -2.68
N ILE A 79 -1.62 -27.69 -2.67
CA ILE A 79 -2.38 -27.23 -3.83
C ILE A 79 -2.08 -25.75 -4.10
N ASP A 80 -2.16 -24.93 -3.05
CA ASP A 80 -1.85 -23.50 -3.12
C ASP A 80 -0.40 -23.28 -3.56
N THR A 81 0.54 -24.03 -2.99
CA THR A 81 1.97 -23.95 -3.36
C THR A 81 2.17 -24.38 -4.81
N ALA A 82 1.50 -25.43 -5.28
CA ALA A 82 1.56 -25.83 -6.68
C ALA A 82 1.06 -24.71 -7.61
N GLN A 83 -0.03 -24.02 -7.26
CA GLN A 83 -0.58 -22.91 -8.03
C GLN A 83 0.40 -21.73 -8.15
N LEU A 84 1.25 -21.50 -7.15
CA LEU A 84 2.26 -20.44 -7.20
C LEU A 84 3.29 -20.63 -8.33
N PHE A 85 3.54 -21.87 -8.76
CA PHE A 85 4.54 -22.18 -9.79
C PHE A 85 3.91 -22.48 -11.16
N VAL A 86 2.59 -22.42 -11.29
CA VAL A 86 1.92 -22.49 -12.59
C VAL A 86 2.16 -21.15 -13.31
N PRO A 87 2.74 -21.15 -14.52
CA PRO A 87 2.91 -19.91 -15.26
C PRO A 87 1.53 -19.28 -15.51
N PRO A 88 1.36 -17.96 -15.32
CA PRO A 88 0.08 -17.32 -15.54
C PRO A 88 -0.29 -17.51 -17.01
N THR A 89 -1.33 -18.30 -17.26
CA THR A 89 -2.04 -18.29 -18.54
C THR A 89 -2.64 -16.91 -18.65
N GLN A 90 -2.03 -16.08 -19.50
CA GLN A 90 -2.41 -14.69 -19.74
C GLN A 90 -3.93 -14.59 -19.92
N SER A 91 -4.62 -14.24 -18.85
CA SER A 91 -6.02 -13.88 -18.92
C SER A 91 -6.04 -12.44 -19.36
N ALA A 92 -6.45 -12.22 -20.62
CA ALA A 92 -6.54 -10.91 -21.25
C ALA A 92 -7.34 -9.95 -20.37
N SER A 93 -6.65 -9.09 -19.63
CA SER A 93 -7.25 -7.95 -18.96
C SER A 93 -7.03 -6.73 -19.85
N GLY A 94 -7.97 -6.53 -20.78
CA GLY A 94 -8.10 -5.29 -21.53
C GLY A 94 -8.51 -4.17 -20.59
N SER A 95 -7.64 -3.16 -20.46
CA SER A 95 -7.99 -1.87 -19.89
C SER A 95 -9.00 -1.18 -20.82
N GLN A 96 -10.29 -1.30 -20.53
CA GLN A 96 -11.27 -0.37 -21.10
C GLN A 96 -11.10 0.97 -20.38
N ALA A 97 -10.39 1.89 -21.04
CA ALA A 97 -10.53 3.31 -20.79
C ALA A 97 -11.94 3.72 -21.28
N ALA A 98 -12.79 4.16 -20.36
CA ALA A 98 -14.05 4.81 -20.68
C ALA A 98 -13.88 6.33 -20.54
N HIS A 99 -14.43 7.02 -21.55
CA HIS A 99 -14.41 8.46 -21.83
C HIS A 99 -15.00 9.35 -20.74
#